data_AF-A0A8S3WTC1-F1
#
_entry.id   AF-A0A8S3WTC1-F1
#
_cell.length_a   1.000
_cell.length_b   1.000
_cell.length_c   1.000
_cell.angle_alpha   90.00
_cell.angle_beta   90.00
_cell.angle_gamma   90.00
#
_symmetry.space_group_name_H-M   'P 1'
#
loop_
_entity.id
_entity.type
_entity.pdbx_description
1 polymer ?
#
loop_
_entity_poly.entity_id
_entity_poly.type
_entity_poly.pdbx_seq_one_letter_code
_entity_poly.pdbx_strand_id
1 'polypeptide(L)'
;MPPKSRFWEFFDKISNGEAKCTCSKVLKTCGNTTNLKLYIEKMHESLLGKQKSKDSTENIVVAKKSRKDVLIQKPTVQTSCSSVGLASSSTALDLEIYSRETDCSTLNVSDNSINTQSGFKKSYQPTLNDSFRNVIEFAENGAKGIRLTNALLYMICKDSQPFQIVENEGFLNLMKIAAPLYKLPSRHTLKRMLDDRYEVTKNLFKDKIKGLNSITLTTDI
;
A
#
# COMPACT_ATOMS: atom_id res chain seq x y z
N MET A 1 10.35 31.80 24.09
CA MET A 1 11.12 31.46 22.87
C MET A 1 11.25 29.94 22.80
N PRO A 2 11.11 29.29 21.64
CA PRO A 2 11.25 27.83 21.55
C PRO A 2 12.65 27.36 21.98
N PRO A 3 12.80 26.16 22.58
CA PRO A 3 14.10 25.60 22.90
C PRO A 3 14.90 25.36 21.60
N LYS A 4 16.19 25.73 21.61
CA LYS A 4 17.08 25.44 20.49
C LYS A 4 17.30 23.93 20.39
N SER A 5 17.26 23.41 19.17
CA SER A 5 17.54 21.99 18.88
C SER A 5 18.95 21.60 19.35
N ARG A 6 19.08 20.44 19.98
CA ARG A 6 20.31 19.92 20.61
C ARG A 6 21.56 20.04 19.73
N PHE A 7 21.41 19.87 18.41
CA PHE A 7 22.53 19.95 17.48
C PHE A 7 23.28 21.31 17.51
N TRP A 8 22.67 22.40 17.97
CA TRP A 8 23.36 23.68 18.18
C TRP A 8 24.43 23.66 19.29
N GLU A 9 24.51 22.60 20.11
CA GLU A 9 25.61 22.37 21.09
C GLU A 9 27.00 22.30 20.42
N PHE A 10 27.06 22.04 19.11
CA PHE A 10 28.30 21.80 18.36
C PHE A 10 28.57 22.85 17.26
N PHE A 11 27.81 23.96 17.22
CA PHE A 11 27.86 24.94 16.14
C PHE A 11 27.78 26.39 16.60
N ASP A 12 28.80 27.17 16.24
CA ASP A 12 28.78 28.64 16.30
C ASP A 12 27.99 29.20 15.12
N LYS A 13 27.14 30.20 15.35
CA LYS A 13 26.38 30.87 14.28
C LYS A 13 27.20 32.00 13.68
N ILE A 14 27.42 31.96 12.37
CA ILE A 14 28.02 33.05 11.59
C ILE A 14 26.90 33.96 11.02
N SER A 15 27.24 35.20 10.71
CA SER A 15 26.42 36.09 9.87
C SER A 15 26.02 35.41 8.54
N ASN A 16 24.99 35.94 7.88
CA ASN A 16 24.51 35.46 6.57
C ASN A 16 23.92 34.03 6.53
N GLY A 17 23.54 33.48 7.69
CA GLY A 17 22.81 32.21 7.79
C GLY A 17 23.69 30.96 7.75
N GLU A 18 24.98 31.10 8.02
CA GLU A 18 25.92 29.98 8.10
C GLU A 18 26.21 29.57 9.55
N ALA A 19 26.69 28.34 9.74
CA ALA A 19 27.07 27.78 11.03
C ALA A 19 28.42 27.06 10.92
N LYS A 20 29.33 27.33 11.85
CA LYS A 20 30.66 26.72 11.93
C LYS A 20 30.64 25.63 12.99
N CYS A 21 30.94 24.40 12.61
CA CYS A 21 31.11 23.31 13.56
C CYS A 21 32.39 23.51 14.39
N THR A 22 32.49 22.90 15.57
CA THR A 22 33.71 22.86 16.40
C THR A 22 34.96 22.37 15.63
N CYS A 23 34.79 21.52 14.61
CA CYS A 23 35.86 21.11 13.68
C CYS A 23 36.27 22.18 12.64
N SER A 24 35.82 23.42 12.82
CA SER A 24 36.00 24.59 11.95
C SER A 24 35.40 24.54 10.54
N LYS A 25 34.67 23.49 10.16
CA LYS A 25 33.93 23.44 8.88
C LYS A 25 32.63 24.25 8.94
N VAL A 26 32.39 25.07 7.92
CA VAL A 26 31.21 25.94 7.79
C VAL A 26 30.13 25.27 6.93
N LEU A 27 28.86 25.47 7.30
CA LEU A 27 27.66 24.96 6.63
C LEU A 27 26.62 26.06 6.44
N LYS A 28 25.86 26.01 5.34
CA LYS A 28 24.68 26.86 5.15
C LYS A 28 23.47 26.30 5.91
N THR A 29 22.71 27.16 6.56
CA THR A 29 21.52 26.79 7.36
C THR A 29 20.25 27.42 6.79
N CYS A 30 19.21 26.60 6.60
CA CYS A 30 17.99 27.01 5.88
C CYS A 30 16.76 26.79 6.77
N GLY A 31 16.58 27.64 7.78
CA GLY A 31 15.40 27.67 8.68
C GLY A 31 15.26 26.51 9.67
N ASN A 32 15.83 25.34 9.39
CA ASN A 32 15.79 24.14 10.23
C ASN A 32 17.21 23.63 10.61
N THR A 33 17.29 22.61 11.46
CA THR A 33 18.56 21.99 11.89
C THR A 33 18.90 20.68 11.17
N THR A 34 18.25 20.36 10.04
CA THR A 34 18.49 19.12 9.30
C THR A 34 19.92 19.06 8.75
N ASN A 35 20.45 20.19 8.26
CA ASN A 35 21.83 20.29 7.77
C ASN A 35 22.86 20.06 8.89
N LEU A 36 22.59 20.57 10.10
CA LEU A 36 23.45 20.40 11.28
C LEU A 36 23.45 18.93 11.74
N LYS A 37 22.26 18.32 11.83
CA LYS A 37 22.08 16.92 12.18
C LYS A 37 22.84 15.99 11.21
N LEU A 38 22.56 16.09 9.91
CA LEU A 38 23.16 15.25 8.87
C LEU A 38 24.68 15.44 8.77
N TYR A 39 25.20 16.61 9.16
CA TYR A 39 26.63 16.85 9.24
C TYR A 39 27.26 16.11 10.42
N ILE A 40 26.70 16.24 11.63
CA ILE A 40 27.19 15.52 12.81
C ILE A 40 27.12 14.01 12.56
N GLU A 41 26.01 13.48 12.04
CA GLU A 41 25.85 12.06 11.72
C GLU A 41 26.89 11.53 10.72
N LYS A 42 27.44 12.36 9.82
CA LYS A 42 28.39 11.93 8.78
C LYS A 42 29.86 12.26 9.03
N MET A 43 30.15 13.20 9.93
CA MET A 43 31.51 13.72 10.17
C MET A 43 31.93 13.60 11.64
N HIS A 44 30.96 13.44 12.54
CA HIS A 44 31.11 13.38 13.99
C HIS A 44 30.21 12.30 14.59
N GLU A 45 30.16 11.14 13.93
CA GLU A 45 29.42 9.93 14.36
C GLU A 45 29.70 9.58 15.84
N SER A 46 30.93 9.78 16.28
CA SER A 46 31.38 9.61 17.68
C SER A 46 30.79 10.60 18.69
N LEU A 47 30.32 11.79 18.28
CA LEU A 47 29.73 12.79 19.19
C LEU A 47 28.26 12.49 19.55
N LEU A 48 27.61 11.58 18.84
CA LEU A 48 26.25 11.14 19.14
C LEU A 48 26.21 10.07 20.26
N GLY A 49 27.36 9.54 20.66
CA GLY A 49 27.52 8.32 21.46
C GLY A 49 27.63 8.48 22.98
N LYS A 50 26.73 9.21 23.66
CA LYS A 50 26.51 9.07 25.12
C LYS A 50 25.04 9.21 25.50
N GLN A 51 24.30 8.10 25.45
CA GLN A 51 23.12 7.74 26.26
C GLN A 51 22.63 6.33 25.84
N LYS A 52 23.39 5.29 26.23
CA LYS A 52 22.94 3.90 26.33
C LYS A 52 23.64 3.27 27.53
N SER A 53 22.87 2.80 28.50
CA SER A 53 23.35 2.03 29.64
C SER A 53 23.07 0.55 29.39
N LYS A 54 24.12 -0.29 29.49
CA LYS A 54 24.07 -1.76 29.37
C LYS A 54 23.74 -2.25 27.94
N ASP A 55 24.16 -3.41 27.42
CA ASP A 55 25.33 -4.31 27.55
C ASP A 55 25.29 -5.19 26.25
N SER A 56 26.32 -5.80 25.66
CA SER A 56 27.72 -6.11 26.02
C SER A 56 28.69 -5.99 24.80
N THR A 57 29.95 -6.42 24.99
CA THR A 57 30.93 -6.96 24.01
C THR A 57 30.33 -8.02 23.04
N GLU A 58 30.76 -8.27 21.79
CA GLU A 58 32.07 -8.29 21.04
C GLU A 58 31.82 -8.21 19.49
N ASN A 59 32.75 -7.98 18.52
CA ASN A 59 34.10 -7.36 18.46
C ASN A 59 34.58 -7.01 16.99
N ILE A 60 35.81 -6.49 16.89
CA ILE A 60 36.88 -6.48 15.83
C ILE A 60 36.62 -7.42 14.60
N VAL A 61 36.87 -7.10 13.31
CA VAL A 61 38.15 -6.72 12.62
C VAL A 61 38.01 -5.79 11.38
N VAL A 62 38.92 -4.79 11.31
CA VAL A 62 39.63 -4.15 10.16
C VAL A 62 39.38 -4.78 8.76
N ALA A 63 39.12 -4.06 7.65
CA ALA A 63 40.08 -3.13 7.00
C ALA A 63 39.48 -2.10 5.99
N LYS A 64 40.32 -1.13 5.61
CA LYS A 64 40.07 -0.07 4.58
C LYS A 64 40.67 -0.50 3.22
N LYS A 65 40.19 0.05 2.08
CA LYS A 65 40.98 0.89 1.13
C LYS A 65 40.22 1.38 -0.12
N SER A 66 40.31 2.70 -0.37
CA SER A 66 40.29 3.47 -1.64
C SER A 66 39.36 3.15 -2.83
N ARG A 67 38.84 4.22 -3.44
CA ARG A 67 38.34 4.26 -4.83
C ARG A 67 39.48 4.09 -5.86
N LYS A 68 39.09 3.68 -7.08
CA LYS A 68 39.58 4.18 -8.38
C LYS A 68 38.42 4.15 -9.38
N ASP A 69 38.40 5.10 -10.30
CA ASP A 69 37.45 5.17 -11.42
C ASP A 69 38.05 4.53 -12.69
N VAL A 70 37.21 4.09 -13.65
CA VAL A 70 37.35 4.24 -15.13
C VAL A 70 36.31 3.38 -15.90
N LEU A 71 35.94 3.87 -17.09
CA LEU A 71 34.95 3.45 -18.09
C LEU A 71 34.58 1.95 -18.28
N ILE A 72 33.26 1.74 -18.45
CA ILE A 72 32.57 1.08 -19.59
C ILE A 72 33.22 -0.17 -20.23
N GLN A 73 32.56 -1.33 -20.09
CA GLN A 73 31.93 -2.05 -21.21
C GLN A 73 30.89 -3.09 -20.75
N LYS A 74 30.04 -3.55 -21.68
CA LYS A 74 28.88 -4.43 -21.45
C LYS A 74 29.17 -5.86 -21.93
N PRO A 75 28.78 -6.90 -21.16
CA PRO A 75 28.46 -8.21 -21.72
C PRO A 75 26.95 -8.52 -21.66
N THR A 76 26.40 -9.06 -22.76
CA THR A 76 25.12 -9.77 -22.77
C THR A 76 25.42 -11.27 -22.64
N VAL A 77 24.85 -11.96 -21.64
CA VAL A 77 24.69 -13.44 -21.68
C VAL A 77 23.33 -13.79 -21.07
N GLN A 78 22.65 -14.77 -21.67
CA GLN A 78 21.38 -15.33 -21.19
C GLN A 78 21.65 -16.47 -20.21
N THR A 79 20.83 -16.65 -19.18
CA THR A 79 20.75 -17.93 -18.46
C THR A 79 19.33 -18.18 -17.97
N SER A 80 18.79 -19.34 -18.31
CA SER A 80 17.50 -19.85 -17.85
C SER A 80 17.61 -20.45 -16.46
N CYS A 81 16.59 -20.29 -15.62
CA CYS A 81 16.37 -21.18 -14.49
C CYS A 81 14.88 -21.48 -14.32
N SER A 82 14.60 -22.71 -13.88
CA SER A 82 13.30 -23.37 -14.05
C SER A 82 12.25 -22.92 -13.04
N SER A 83 11.00 -23.17 -13.44
CA SER A 83 9.80 -23.23 -12.59
C SER A 83 10.03 -23.72 -11.16
N VAL A 84 9.62 -22.91 -10.18
CA VAL A 84 9.20 -23.38 -8.85
C VAL A 84 7.71 -23.09 -8.69
N GLY A 85 6.89 -24.13 -8.64
CA GLY A 85 5.45 -24.00 -8.48
C GLY A 85 5.07 -23.84 -7.02
N LEU A 86 4.72 -22.62 -6.60
CA LEU A 86 4.05 -22.39 -5.31
C LEU A 86 2.53 -22.34 -5.53
N ALA A 87 1.87 -23.47 -5.28
CA ALA A 87 0.45 -23.46 -5.00
C ALA A 87 0.22 -22.75 -3.65
N SER A 88 -0.77 -21.86 -3.58
CA SER A 88 -1.18 -21.23 -2.33
C SER A 88 -2.67 -20.96 -2.38
N SER A 89 -3.44 -21.92 -1.85
CA SER A 89 -4.90 -21.77 -1.73
C SER A 89 -5.22 -20.61 -0.79
N SER A 90 -6.00 -19.65 -1.28
CA SER A 90 -6.60 -18.56 -0.49
C SER A 90 -8.13 -18.64 -0.55
N THR A 91 -8.66 -19.86 -0.40
CA THR A 91 -10.07 -20.11 -0.10
C THR A 91 -10.48 -19.49 1.23
N ALA A 92 -11.72 -19.01 1.30
CA ALA A 92 -12.39 -18.44 2.48
C ALA A 92 -11.88 -17.07 2.97
N LEU A 93 -12.23 -16.02 2.22
CA LEU A 93 -12.77 -14.74 2.71
C LEU A 93 -13.62 -14.11 1.56
N ASP A 94 -14.57 -13.23 1.89
CA ASP A 94 -15.61 -12.67 0.99
C ASP A 94 -16.71 -13.64 0.49
N LEU A 95 -17.69 -13.96 1.35
CA LEU A 95 -18.96 -14.62 0.98
C LEU A 95 -20.23 -14.07 1.70
N GLU A 96 -20.22 -12.81 2.17
CA GLU A 96 -21.40 -12.20 2.83
C GLU A 96 -22.20 -11.21 1.96
N ILE A 97 -21.83 -11.02 0.68
CA ILE A 97 -22.38 -9.93 -0.17
C ILE A 97 -23.77 -10.26 -0.76
N TYR A 98 -24.17 -11.54 -0.83
CA TYR A 98 -25.38 -11.96 -1.58
C TYR A 98 -26.70 -11.93 -0.77
N SER A 99 -26.73 -11.42 0.47
CA SER A 99 -27.96 -11.48 1.30
C SER A 99 -28.13 -10.32 2.28
N ARG A 100 -28.11 -9.09 1.77
CA ARG A 100 -28.86 -7.96 2.34
C ARG A 100 -29.52 -7.16 1.23
N GLU A 101 -30.83 -6.96 1.32
CA GLU A 101 -31.54 -5.99 0.50
C GLU A 101 -31.24 -4.59 1.02
N THR A 102 -31.13 -3.62 0.11
CA THR A 102 -30.63 -2.27 0.44
C THR A 102 -31.73 -1.35 0.95
N ASP A 103 -32.41 -1.76 2.01
CA ASP A 103 -33.19 -0.81 2.82
C ASP A 103 -32.24 0.06 3.67
N CYS A 104 -32.57 1.34 3.79
CA CYS A 104 -31.68 2.30 4.43
C CYS A 104 -31.77 2.21 5.96
N SER A 105 -30.61 2.30 6.62
CA SER A 105 -30.41 2.30 8.09
C SER A 105 -30.37 0.93 8.78
N THR A 106 -29.16 0.40 9.03
CA THR A 106 -28.61 0.32 10.40
C THR A 106 -27.18 -0.24 10.41
N LEU A 107 -26.28 0.40 11.16
CA LEU A 107 -25.02 -0.20 11.58
C LEU A 107 -25.21 -0.78 12.99
N ASN A 108 -25.28 -2.10 13.10
CA ASN A 108 -25.19 -2.80 14.38
C ASN A 108 -23.96 -3.72 14.38
N VAL A 109 -22.79 -3.12 14.62
CA VAL A 109 -21.63 -3.85 15.14
C VAL A 109 -21.81 -3.91 16.64
N SER A 110 -22.17 -5.08 17.15
CA SER A 110 -22.26 -5.34 18.58
C SER A 110 -20.87 -5.51 19.17
N ASP A 111 -20.21 -4.41 19.56
CA ASP A 111 -19.07 -4.47 20.47
C ASP A 111 -19.08 -3.28 21.45
N ASN A 112 -18.83 -3.56 22.71
CA ASN A 112 -19.33 -2.74 23.81
C ASN A 112 -18.21 -1.89 24.43
N SER A 113 -17.85 -0.78 23.78
CA SER A 113 -17.02 0.28 24.39
C SER A 113 -17.35 1.68 23.86
N ILE A 114 -18.44 2.26 24.33
CA ILE A 114 -18.78 3.67 24.07
C ILE A 114 -17.79 4.58 24.83
N ASN A 115 -16.83 5.15 24.10
CA ASN A 115 -16.15 6.39 24.51
C ASN A 115 -16.13 7.36 23.33
N THR A 116 -17.31 7.93 23.03
CA THR A 116 -17.56 8.84 21.91
C THR A 116 -17.01 10.24 22.15
N GLN A 117 -15.68 10.37 22.20
CA GLN A 117 -15.03 11.63 21.88
C GLN A 117 -14.84 11.71 20.36
N SER A 118 -15.75 12.43 19.68
CA SER A 118 -15.70 12.70 18.25
C SER A 118 -14.60 13.71 17.88
N GLY A 119 -13.35 13.38 18.21
CA GLY A 119 -12.19 14.17 17.83
C GLY A 119 -12.09 14.21 16.31
N PHE A 120 -12.11 15.43 15.74
CA PHE A 120 -11.80 15.65 14.33
C PHE A 120 -10.48 14.94 13.99
N LYS A 121 -10.54 13.87 13.18
CA LYS A 121 -9.35 13.17 12.71
C LYS A 121 -8.53 14.17 11.90
N LYS A 122 -7.47 14.71 12.50
CA LYS A 122 -6.57 15.68 11.85
C LYS A 122 -6.10 15.07 10.53
N SER A 123 -6.47 15.71 9.42
CA SER A 123 -6.07 15.27 8.09
C SER A 123 -4.59 15.57 7.90
N TYR A 124 -3.73 14.64 8.31
CA TYR A 124 -2.30 14.72 8.05
C TYR A 124 -2.06 14.56 6.54
N GLN A 125 -1.13 15.35 6.00
CA GLN A 125 -0.60 15.12 4.66
C GLN A 125 -0.01 13.70 4.61
N PRO A 126 -0.35 12.86 3.61
CA PRO A 126 0.20 11.51 3.50
C PRO A 126 1.72 11.56 3.36
N THR A 127 2.42 10.60 3.97
CA THR A 127 3.88 10.52 3.78
C THR A 127 4.21 10.08 2.36
N LEU A 128 5.43 10.37 1.91
CA LEU A 128 5.96 9.86 0.65
C LEU A 128 5.82 8.33 0.52
N ASN A 129 5.96 7.59 1.62
CA ASN A 129 5.78 6.13 1.65
C ASN A 129 4.32 5.74 1.45
N ASP A 130 3.38 6.44 2.09
CA ASP A 130 1.94 6.16 1.97
C ASP A 130 1.39 6.49 0.58
N SER A 131 1.93 7.53 -0.07
CA SER A 131 1.65 7.82 -1.48
C SER A 131 2.08 6.67 -2.41
N PHE A 132 3.27 6.10 -2.22
CA PHE A 132 3.72 4.93 -3.00
C PHE A 132 2.92 3.66 -2.68
N ARG A 133 2.59 3.41 -1.40
CA ARG A 133 1.69 2.32 -0.99
C ARG A 133 0.32 2.41 -1.65
N ASN A 134 -0.28 3.61 -1.68
CA ASN A 134 -1.57 3.83 -2.33
C ASN A 134 -1.53 3.52 -3.84
N VAL A 135 -0.42 3.79 -4.54
CA VAL A 135 -0.25 3.37 -5.95
C VAL A 135 -0.17 1.84 -6.07
N ILE A 136 0.58 1.17 -5.19
CA ILE A 136 0.70 -0.30 -5.17
C ILE A 136 -0.64 -0.98 -4.87
N GLU A 137 -1.49 -0.39 -4.03
CA GLU A 137 -2.83 -0.90 -3.72
C GLU A 137 -3.80 -0.94 -4.93
N PHE A 138 -3.52 -0.17 -5.99
CA PHE A 138 -4.28 -0.20 -7.26
C PHE A 138 -3.64 -1.06 -8.36
N ALA A 139 -2.50 -1.71 -8.10
CA ALA A 139 -1.91 -2.70 -9.00
C ALA A 139 -2.83 -3.92 -9.19
N GLU A 140 -2.50 -4.79 -10.15
CA GLU A 140 -3.31 -5.96 -10.53
C GLU A 140 -3.60 -6.92 -9.36
N ASN A 141 -2.67 -7.06 -8.41
CA ASN A 141 -2.85 -7.84 -7.18
C ASN A 141 -3.07 -6.96 -5.94
N GLY A 142 -3.34 -5.66 -6.12
CA GLY A 142 -3.49 -4.69 -5.05
C GLY A 142 -4.89 -4.72 -4.40
N ALA A 143 -4.96 -4.52 -3.08
CA ALA A 143 -6.20 -4.68 -2.33
C ALA A 143 -7.33 -3.71 -2.74
N LYS A 144 -7.01 -2.48 -3.17
CA LYS A 144 -8.02 -1.54 -3.73
C LYS A 144 -8.41 -1.95 -5.14
N GLY A 145 -7.46 -2.38 -5.97
CA GLY A 145 -7.72 -2.91 -7.31
C GLY A 145 -8.68 -4.10 -7.28
N ILE A 146 -8.39 -5.12 -6.47
CA ILE A 146 -9.24 -6.32 -6.30
C ILE A 146 -10.65 -5.96 -5.82
N ARG A 147 -10.77 -5.05 -4.83
CA ARG A 147 -12.09 -4.57 -4.35
C ARG A 147 -12.88 -3.86 -5.45
N LEU A 148 -12.24 -3.03 -6.26
CA LEU A 148 -12.91 -2.32 -7.35
C LEU A 148 -13.30 -3.29 -8.50
N THR A 149 -12.48 -4.31 -8.77
CA THR A 149 -12.82 -5.40 -9.71
C THR A 149 -14.02 -6.22 -9.22
N ASN A 150 -14.08 -6.57 -7.92
CA ASN A 150 -15.23 -7.28 -7.35
C ASN A 150 -16.51 -6.41 -7.39
N ALA A 151 -16.42 -5.10 -7.13
CA ALA A 151 -17.56 -4.19 -7.22
C ALA A 151 -18.05 -3.99 -8.67
N LEU A 152 -17.12 -3.89 -9.63
CA LEU A 152 -17.42 -3.85 -11.07
C LEU A 152 -18.11 -5.14 -11.54
N LEU A 153 -17.61 -6.31 -11.13
CA LEU A 153 -18.23 -7.60 -11.42
C LEU A 153 -19.62 -7.73 -10.78
N TYR A 154 -19.80 -7.24 -9.55
CA TYR A 154 -21.10 -7.20 -8.88
C TYR A 154 -22.11 -6.33 -9.63
N MET A 155 -21.75 -5.11 -10.02
CA MET A 155 -22.61 -4.21 -10.83
C MET A 155 -23.04 -4.89 -12.14
N ILE A 156 -22.09 -5.50 -12.86
CA ILE A 156 -22.35 -6.22 -14.12
C ILE A 156 -23.40 -7.33 -13.91
N CYS A 157 -23.32 -8.08 -12.81
CA CYS A 157 -24.27 -9.16 -12.51
C CYS A 157 -25.61 -8.67 -11.96
N LYS A 158 -25.60 -7.65 -11.10
CA LYS A 158 -26.79 -7.15 -10.40
C LYS A 158 -27.69 -6.32 -11.33
N ASP A 159 -27.08 -5.56 -12.22
CA ASP A 159 -27.75 -4.65 -13.16
C ASP A 159 -27.78 -5.23 -14.59
N SER A 160 -27.46 -6.52 -14.74
CA SER A 160 -27.46 -7.30 -16.00
C SER A 160 -26.75 -6.63 -17.19
N GLN A 161 -25.62 -5.97 -16.93
CA GLN A 161 -24.89 -5.21 -17.94
C GLN A 161 -24.05 -6.12 -18.85
N PRO A 162 -23.86 -5.76 -20.14
CA PRO A 162 -22.95 -6.48 -21.02
C PRO A 162 -21.50 -6.27 -20.58
N PHE A 163 -20.65 -7.31 -20.63
CA PHE A 163 -19.22 -7.21 -20.30
C PHE A 163 -18.47 -6.12 -21.08
N GLN A 164 -18.95 -5.78 -22.28
CA GLN A 164 -18.48 -4.67 -23.12
C GLN A 164 -18.56 -3.30 -22.43
N ILE A 165 -19.27 -3.14 -21.30
CA ILE A 165 -19.36 -1.87 -20.57
C ILE A 165 -17.98 -1.30 -20.19
N VAL A 166 -16.96 -2.15 -19.98
CA VAL A 166 -15.58 -1.69 -19.71
C VAL A 166 -14.85 -1.13 -20.93
N GLU A 167 -15.35 -1.40 -22.14
CA GLU A 167 -14.81 -0.91 -23.40
C GLU A 167 -15.54 0.36 -23.88
N ASN A 168 -16.67 0.73 -23.26
CA ASN A 168 -17.47 1.91 -23.60
C ASN A 168 -16.79 3.23 -23.16
N GLU A 169 -16.70 4.20 -24.07
CA GLU A 169 -16.00 5.48 -23.85
C GLU A 169 -16.48 6.28 -22.63
N GLY A 170 -17.81 6.36 -22.41
CA GLY A 170 -18.39 7.05 -21.27
C GLY A 170 -18.02 6.42 -19.93
N PHE A 171 -17.97 5.09 -19.86
CA PHE A 171 -17.54 4.36 -18.67
C PHE A 171 -16.03 4.46 -18.44
N LEU A 172 -15.23 4.38 -19.52
CA LEU A 172 -13.80 4.67 -19.48
C LEU A 172 -13.51 6.09 -18.98
N ASN A 173 -14.31 7.09 -19.35
CA ASN A 173 -14.19 8.45 -18.84
C ASN A 173 -14.55 8.55 -17.35
N LEU A 174 -15.67 7.96 -16.93
CA LEU A 174 -16.07 7.88 -15.52
C LEU A 174 -14.95 7.26 -14.66
N MET A 175 -14.37 6.14 -15.09
CA MET A 175 -13.33 5.44 -14.34
C MET A 175 -12.00 6.20 -14.31
N LYS A 176 -11.63 6.93 -15.37
CA LYS A 176 -10.48 7.85 -15.36
C LYS A 176 -10.64 8.97 -14.33
N ILE A 177 -11.86 9.48 -14.12
CA ILE A 177 -12.14 10.54 -13.15
C ILE A 177 -12.23 9.98 -11.72
N ALA A 178 -12.95 8.87 -11.52
CA ALA A 178 -13.24 8.31 -10.21
C ALA A 178 -12.07 7.50 -9.61
N ALA A 179 -11.29 6.81 -10.43
CA ALA A 179 -10.22 5.91 -10.01
C ALA A 179 -9.02 5.91 -10.98
N PRO A 180 -8.33 7.05 -11.21
CA PRO A 180 -7.27 7.19 -12.22
C PRO A 180 -6.07 6.24 -12.08
N LEU A 181 -5.86 5.65 -10.91
CA LEU A 181 -4.78 4.68 -10.66
C LEU A 181 -5.17 3.23 -10.98
N TYR A 182 -6.46 2.94 -11.16
CA TYR A 182 -6.98 1.58 -11.39
C TYR A 182 -6.86 1.20 -12.87
N LYS A 183 -6.22 0.06 -13.14
CA LYS A 183 -6.29 -0.59 -14.46
C LYS A 183 -7.60 -1.33 -14.60
N LEU A 184 -8.41 -0.92 -15.59
CA LEU A 184 -9.68 -1.58 -15.89
C LEU A 184 -9.44 -3.00 -16.45
N PRO A 185 -10.12 -4.04 -15.95
CA PRO A 185 -10.00 -5.40 -16.47
C PRO A 185 -10.66 -5.52 -17.85
N SER A 186 -10.16 -6.42 -18.71
CA SER A 186 -10.79 -6.69 -20.00
C SER A 186 -12.12 -7.42 -19.85
N ARG A 187 -12.99 -7.32 -20.86
CA ARG A 187 -14.19 -8.15 -21.05
C ARG A 187 -13.93 -9.63 -20.76
N HIS A 188 -12.83 -10.19 -21.29
CA HIS A 188 -12.49 -11.61 -21.14
C HIS A 188 -11.98 -11.95 -19.75
N THR A 189 -11.29 -11.01 -19.08
CA THR A 189 -10.91 -11.13 -17.66
C THR A 189 -12.16 -11.21 -16.78
N LEU A 190 -13.12 -10.30 -16.98
CA LEU A 190 -14.37 -10.28 -16.23
C LEU A 190 -15.23 -11.50 -16.49
N LYS A 191 -15.34 -11.97 -17.74
CA LYS A 191 -16.06 -13.22 -18.04
C LYS A 191 -15.46 -14.39 -17.27
N ARG A 192 -14.14 -14.62 -17.35
CA ARG A 192 -13.48 -15.72 -16.63
C ARG A 192 -13.74 -15.62 -15.11
N MET A 193 -13.61 -14.42 -14.54
CA MET A 193 -13.92 -14.20 -13.13
C MET A 193 -15.38 -14.47 -12.77
N LEU A 194 -16.33 -14.27 -13.69
CA LEU A 194 -17.72 -14.68 -13.48
C LEU A 194 -17.87 -16.20 -13.56
N ASP A 195 -17.25 -16.86 -14.55
CA ASP A 195 -17.28 -18.32 -14.70
C ASP A 195 -16.72 -19.00 -13.43
N ASP A 196 -15.60 -18.50 -12.89
CA ASP A 196 -14.98 -18.94 -11.63
C ASP A 196 -15.93 -18.76 -10.41
N ARG A 197 -16.54 -17.57 -10.27
CA ARG A 197 -17.47 -17.24 -9.17
C ARG A 197 -18.79 -18.01 -9.28
N TYR A 198 -19.24 -18.27 -10.50
CA TYR A 198 -20.45 -19.06 -10.78
C TYR A 198 -20.26 -20.48 -10.29
N GLU A 199 -19.17 -21.17 -10.61
CA GLU A 199 -18.99 -22.57 -10.20
C GLU A 199 -18.94 -22.73 -8.66
N VAL A 200 -18.33 -21.78 -7.94
CA VAL A 200 -18.38 -21.72 -6.48
C VAL A 200 -19.82 -21.53 -5.97
N THR A 201 -20.52 -20.52 -6.48
CA THR A 201 -21.89 -20.18 -6.05
C THR A 201 -22.91 -21.28 -6.37
N LYS A 202 -22.79 -21.90 -7.54
CA LYS A 202 -23.54 -23.05 -8.02
C LYS A 202 -23.38 -24.27 -7.11
N ASN A 203 -22.17 -24.57 -6.64
CA ASN A 203 -21.95 -25.70 -5.75
C ASN A 203 -22.50 -25.43 -4.34
N LEU A 204 -22.31 -24.21 -3.80
CA LEU A 204 -22.98 -23.76 -2.56
C LEU A 204 -24.52 -23.83 -2.67
N PHE A 205 -25.09 -23.50 -3.83
CA PHE A 205 -26.53 -23.56 -4.07
C PHE A 205 -27.04 -25.00 -4.21
N LYS A 206 -26.30 -25.89 -4.87
CA LYS A 206 -26.59 -27.34 -4.86
C LYS A 206 -26.60 -27.89 -3.44
N ASP A 207 -25.66 -27.49 -2.59
CA ASP A 207 -25.57 -27.97 -1.20
C ASP A 207 -26.75 -27.49 -0.35
N LYS A 208 -27.23 -26.26 -0.57
CA LYS A 208 -28.52 -25.80 -0.01
C LYS A 208 -29.71 -26.63 -0.52
N ILE A 209 -29.73 -26.97 -1.82
CA ILE A 209 -30.80 -27.77 -2.43
C ILE A 209 -30.85 -29.21 -1.92
N LYS A 210 -29.70 -29.84 -1.63
CA LYS A 210 -29.64 -31.24 -1.12
C LYS A 210 -30.41 -31.45 0.19
N GLY A 211 -30.64 -30.40 0.98
CA GLY A 211 -31.38 -30.47 2.24
C GLY A 211 -32.89 -30.21 2.13
N LEU A 212 -33.45 -30.06 0.92
CA LEU A 212 -34.85 -29.70 0.71
C LEU A 212 -35.72 -30.93 0.40
N ASN A 213 -36.78 -31.12 1.17
CA ASN A 213 -37.75 -32.22 0.98
C ASN A 213 -38.65 -32.03 -0.25
N SER A 214 -38.80 -30.81 -0.75
CA SER A 214 -39.72 -30.44 -1.83
C SER A 214 -39.22 -29.18 -2.55
N ILE A 215 -39.29 -29.18 -3.88
CA ILE A 215 -38.93 -28.04 -4.74
C ILE A 215 -40.03 -27.86 -5.79
N THR A 216 -40.40 -26.61 -6.06
CA THR A 216 -41.26 -26.23 -7.18
C THR A 216 -40.42 -25.50 -8.21
N LEU A 217 -40.50 -25.91 -9.47
CA LEU A 217 -39.81 -25.26 -10.59
C LEU A 217 -40.84 -24.63 -11.53
N THR A 218 -40.66 -23.35 -11.83
CA THR A 218 -41.42 -22.60 -12.84
C THR A 218 -40.52 -22.34 -14.04
N THR A 219 -41.03 -22.60 -15.24
CA THR A 219 -40.32 -22.39 -16.51
C THR A 219 -41.13 -21.43 -17.37
N ASP A 220 -40.47 -20.38 -17.86
CA ASP A 220 -40.99 -19.47 -18.90
C ASP A 220 -40.47 -19.92 -20.27
N ILE A 221 -41.17 -19.61 -21.37
CA ILE A 221 -40.96 -20.21 -22.71
C ILE A 221 -40.80 -19.16 -23.80
#